data_AF-B9XS73-F1
#
_entry.id   AF-B9XS73-F1
#
_cell.length_a   1.000
_cell.length_b   1.000
_cell.length_c   1.000
_cell.angle_alpha   90.00
_cell.angle_beta   90.00
_cell.angle_gamma   90.00
#
_symmetry.space_group_name_H-M   'P 1'
#
loop_
_entity.id
_entity.type
_entity.pdbx_description
1 polymer ?
#
loop_
_entity_poly.entity_id
_entity_poly.type
_entity_poly.pdbx_seq_one_letter_code
_entity_poly.pdbx_strand_id
1 'polypeptide(L)'
;MKITPPTANPPSRKRTKVIVAALIAVSVAGLAWLLLHTCEPSYNGKPFTLWLEECHQLKGSSEPASEEQQKAMKALGQMGTNAIPIIFRTLEGNDSPMRNKYREVWSTLPAFLKMVLPQPKPENFSVDEAIGALFQFADANPVEQLRSQLKSGNPAVREAAASVVLGHRPKWLSTKDETSLCISLLRDLDPAVRWESAMALGELGPAASNAVPALIASLQASEAGRNKLSTFHSRAAAAKALGSIGPAAASSVPALTNLLPSADTYLRVQIASAVWNISSEKSIALPILISDCPGLDSPTKWSAISTLGEMGPRAKAAIPMLLNELTNSKNDAFILAPITNALKAIDPEAAAKAGVK
;
A
#
# COMPACT_ATOMS: atom_id res chain seq x y z
N MET A 1 56.08 -56.94 -12.58
CA MET A 1 56.05 -55.46 -12.70
C MET A 1 55.32 -54.89 -11.49
N LYS A 2 56.03 -54.27 -10.53
CA LYS A 2 55.41 -53.53 -9.43
C LYS A 2 55.36 -52.05 -9.83
N ILE A 3 54.15 -51.53 -10.06
CA ILE A 3 53.93 -50.10 -10.32
C ILE A 3 53.84 -49.41 -8.96
N THR A 4 54.84 -48.61 -8.61
CA THR A 4 54.77 -47.72 -7.44
C THR A 4 53.96 -46.47 -7.78
N PRO A 5 53.02 -46.04 -6.92
CA PRO A 5 52.24 -44.82 -7.15
C PRO A 5 53.11 -43.57 -6.93
N PRO A 6 52.76 -42.41 -7.53
CA PRO A 6 53.55 -41.20 -7.40
C PRO A 6 53.41 -40.64 -5.98
N THR A 7 54.55 -40.40 -5.33
CA THR A 7 54.64 -39.70 -4.05
C THR A 7 54.19 -38.25 -4.23
N ALA A 8 52.99 -37.93 -3.76
CA ALA A 8 52.54 -36.54 -3.63
C ALA A 8 53.45 -35.84 -2.59
N ASN A 9 54.33 -34.96 -3.06
CA ASN A 9 55.17 -34.14 -2.17
C ASN A 9 54.26 -33.31 -1.26
N PRO A 10 54.44 -33.35 0.08
CA PRO A 10 53.65 -32.53 0.98
C PRO A 10 53.89 -31.05 0.62
N PRO A 11 52.84 -30.21 0.58
CA PRO A 11 52.99 -28.81 0.26
C PRO A 11 54.03 -28.20 1.21
N SER A 12 55.05 -27.56 0.64
CA SER A 12 56.15 -27.02 1.44
C SER A 12 55.60 -26.09 2.50
N ARG A 13 56.16 -26.16 3.72
CA ARG A 13 55.72 -25.37 4.89
C ARG A 13 55.60 -23.86 4.60
N LYS A 14 56.35 -23.36 3.60
CA LYS A 14 56.25 -21.99 3.07
C LYS A 14 54.95 -21.76 2.27
N ARG A 15 54.56 -22.67 1.37
CA ARG A 15 53.29 -22.58 0.60
C ARG A 15 52.08 -22.61 1.53
N THR A 16 52.07 -23.48 2.53
CA THR A 16 50.97 -23.54 3.51
C THR A 16 50.83 -22.24 4.32
N LYS A 17 51.96 -21.63 4.73
CA LYS A 17 51.95 -20.33 5.43
C LYS A 17 51.42 -19.19 4.55
N VAL A 18 51.76 -19.18 3.26
CA VAL A 18 51.27 -18.17 2.31
C VAL A 18 49.75 -18.32 2.09
N ILE A 19 49.24 -19.54 1.95
CA ILE A 19 47.80 -19.80 1.78
C ILE A 19 47.03 -19.36 3.03
N VAL A 20 47.53 -19.70 4.23
CA VAL A 20 46.89 -19.28 5.48
C VAL A 20 46.91 -17.76 5.65
N ALA A 21 48.03 -17.09 5.33
CA ALA A 21 48.10 -15.63 5.38
C ALA A 21 47.13 -14.96 4.38
N ALA A 22 46.98 -15.51 3.18
CA ALA A 22 46.03 -15.03 2.20
C ALA A 22 44.57 -15.20 2.66
N LEU A 23 44.22 -16.36 3.25
CA LEU A 23 42.88 -16.59 3.80
C LEU A 23 42.58 -15.65 4.97
N ILE A 24 43.55 -15.38 5.84
CA ILE A 24 43.39 -14.40 6.93
C ILE A 24 43.20 -13.00 6.34
N ALA A 25 43.99 -12.60 5.34
CA ALA A 25 43.85 -11.30 4.69
C ALA A 25 42.48 -11.13 4.01
N VAL A 26 41.98 -12.16 3.31
CA VAL A 26 40.63 -12.16 2.71
C VAL A 26 39.54 -12.13 3.78
N SER A 27 39.73 -12.84 4.90
CA SER A 27 38.78 -12.84 6.02
C SER A 27 38.74 -11.48 6.72
N VAL A 28 39.90 -10.86 6.95
CA VAL A 28 40.02 -9.52 7.56
C VAL A 28 39.49 -8.45 6.61
N ALA A 29 39.78 -8.54 5.31
CA ALA A 29 39.21 -7.63 4.31
C ALA A 29 37.70 -7.83 4.18
N GLY A 30 37.21 -9.06 4.25
CA GLY A 30 35.78 -9.39 4.28
C GLY A 30 35.10 -8.87 5.54
N LEU A 31 35.74 -8.99 6.71
CA LEU A 31 35.25 -8.43 7.98
C LEU A 31 35.27 -6.91 7.98
N ALA A 32 36.35 -6.29 7.48
CA ALA A 32 36.47 -4.84 7.35
C ALA A 32 35.46 -4.30 6.34
N TRP A 33 35.23 -5.00 5.22
CA TRP A 33 34.19 -4.65 4.26
C TRP A 33 32.80 -4.77 4.87
N LEU A 34 32.51 -5.84 5.62
CA LEU A 34 31.27 -5.99 6.39
C LEU A 34 31.11 -4.82 7.37
N LEU A 35 32.10 -4.59 8.24
CA LEU A 35 32.05 -3.55 9.27
C LEU A 35 31.94 -2.14 8.69
N LEU A 36 32.56 -1.86 7.54
CA LEU A 36 32.50 -0.55 6.88
C LEU A 36 31.22 -0.36 6.04
N HIS A 37 30.56 -1.43 5.57
CA HIS A 37 29.35 -1.34 4.74
C HIS A 37 28.05 -1.72 5.48
N THR A 38 28.13 -2.19 6.73
CA THR A 38 26.96 -2.53 7.57
C THR A 38 26.82 -1.68 8.82
N CYS A 39 27.40 -0.48 8.86
CA CYS A 39 27.08 0.49 9.92
C CYS A 39 25.65 0.98 9.71
N GLU A 40 24.73 0.34 10.41
CA GLU A 40 23.37 0.82 10.58
C GLU A 40 23.40 2.29 11.04
N PRO A 41 22.64 3.19 10.38
CA PRO A 41 22.61 4.57 10.83
C PRO A 41 22.03 4.62 12.24
N SER A 42 22.55 5.53 13.04
CA SER A 42 22.17 5.68 14.45
C SER A 42 21.84 7.13 14.75
N TYR A 43 20.85 7.34 15.62
CA TYR A 43 20.48 8.64 16.15
C TYR A 43 20.52 8.59 17.67
N ASN A 44 21.19 9.57 18.30
CA ASN A 44 21.43 9.62 19.75
C ASN A 44 22.01 8.31 20.33
N GLY A 45 22.94 7.68 19.61
CA GLY A 45 23.59 6.43 20.03
C GLY A 45 22.73 5.17 19.92
N LYS A 46 21.48 5.28 19.44
CA LYS A 46 20.57 4.16 19.22
C LYS A 46 20.46 3.84 17.71
N PRO A 47 20.70 2.59 17.27
CA PRO A 47 20.62 2.17 15.86
C PRO A 47 19.19 2.20 15.32
N PHE A 48 19.08 2.31 13.99
CA PHE A 48 17.81 2.43 13.25
C PHE A 48 16.80 1.31 13.56
N THR A 49 17.23 0.05 13.59
CA THR A 49 16.40 -1.13 13.90
C THR A 49 15.77 -1.06 15.28
N LEU A 50 16.48 -0.52 16.28
CA LEU A 50 15.93 -0.35 17.62
C LEU A 50 14.94 0.82 17.69
N TRP A 51 15.09 1.85 16.86
CA TRP A 51 14.08 2.90 16.72
C TRP A 51 12.83 2.39 16.00
N LEU A 52 12.99 1.53 14.99
CA LEU A 52 11.87 0.84 14.33
C LEU A 52 11.10 -0.05 15.31
N GLU A 53 11.81 -0.83 16.13
CA GLU A 53 11.18 -1.71 17.12
C GLU A 53 10.40 -0.90 18.19
N GLU A 54 10.92 0.25 18.60
CA GLU A 54 10.21 1.16 19.51
C GLU A 54 8.95 1.76 18.86
N CYS A 55 9.03 2.18 17.58
CA CYS A 55 7.83 2.64 16.85
C CYS A 55 6.74 1.57 16.82
N HIS A 56 7.12 0.30 16.61
CA HIS A 56 6.19 -0.82 16.61
C HIS A 56 5.56 -1.07 17.99
N GLN A 57 6.37 -1.08 19.05
CA GLN A 57 5.90 -1.31 20.42
C GLN A 57 4.92 -0.24 20.90
N LEU A 58 5.14 1.02 20.49
CA LEU A 58 4.28 2.14 20.89
C LEU A 58 2.90 2.11 20.22
N LYS A 59 2.67 1.29 19.19
CA LYS A 59 1.40 1.22 18.43
C LYS A 59 0.26 0.52 19.19
N GLY A 60 0.56 -0.16 20.31
CA GLY A 60 -0.42 -0.93 21.09
C GLY A 60 -1.47 -0.14 21.86
N SER A 61 -1.36 1.20 21.93
CA SER A 61 -2.32 2.07 22.62
C SER A 61 -3.22 2.79 21.61
N SER A 62 -4.51 2.53 21.67
CA SER A 62 -5.58 3.18 20.90
C SER A 62 -5.81 4.65 21.32
N GLU A 63 -4.83 5.50 21.07
CA GLU A 63 -4.82 6.97 21.27
C GLU A 63 -4.08 7.63 20.10
N PRO A 64 -4.26 8.94 19.83
CA PRO A 64 -3.49 9.64 18.79
C PRO A 64 -1.98 9.41 18.99
N ALA A 65 -1.22 9.41 17.88
CA ALA A 65 0.19 9.07 17.89
C ALA A 65 0.91 9.77 19.05
N SER A 66 1.37 8.99 20.03
CA SER A 66 1.96 9.55 21.25
C SER A 66 3.13 10.46 20.88
N GLU A 67 3.43 11.48 21.69
CA GLU A 67 4.60 12.34 21.47
C GLU A 67 5.88 11.51 21.28
N GLU A 68 5.95 10.34 21.90
CA GLU A 68 7.01 9.35 21.76
C GLU A 68 7.05 8.72 20.37
N GLN A 69 5.91 8.36 19.78
CA GLN A 69 5.85 7.88 18.39
C GLN A 69 6.31 8.95 17.40
N GLN A 70 5.87 10.21 17.59
CA GLN A 70 6.30 11.31 16.72
C GLN A 70 7.81 11.56 16.86
N LYS A 71 8.34 11.49 18.08
CA LYS A 71 9.77 11.63 18.35
C LYS A 71 10.58 10.49 17.71
N ALA A 72 10.11 9.25 17.83
CA ALA A 72 10.75 8.10 17.21
C ALA A 72 10.73 8.21 15.68
N MET A 73 9.58 8.59 15.09
CA MET A 73 9.46 8.79 13.65
C MET A 73 10.37 9.93 13.14
N LYS A 74 10.47 11.03 13.90
CA LYS A 74 11.40 12.12 13.60
C LYS A 74 12.86 11.65 13.70
N ALA A 75 13.19 10.82 14.69
CA ALA A 75 14.53 10.24 14.83
C ALA A 75 14.89 9.36 13.61
N LEU A 76 13.95 8.57 13.09
CA LEU A 76 14.13 7.82 11.84
C LEU A 76 14.43 8.76 10.68
N GLY A 77 13.67 9.84 10.52
CA GLY A 77 13.91 10.85 9.46
C GLY A 77 15.29 11.50 9.50
N GLN A 78 15.87 11.71 10.69
CA GLN A 78 17.21 12.28 10.85
C GLN A 78 18.35 11.34 10.41
N MET A 79 18.08 10.05 10.23
CA MET A 79 19.09 9.05 9.82
C MET A 79 19.33 9.00 8.31
N GLY A 80 18.52 9.72 7.53
CA GLY A 80 18.68 9.88 6.08
C GLY A 80 18.42 8.62 5.25
N THR A 81 18.61 8.74 3.93
CA THR A 81 18.29 7.70 2.93
C THR A 81 19.09 6.39 3.07
N ASN A 82 20.16 6.39 3.86
CA ASN A 82 20.92 5.17 4.20
C ASN A 82 20.10 4.16 5.01
N ALA A 83 18.98 4.57 5.60
CA ALA A 83 18.04 3.69 6.29
C ALA A 83 17.15 2.86 5.33
N ILE A 84 16.96 3.31 4.08
CA ILE A 84 16.04 2.69 3.12
C ILE A 84 16.34 1.20 2.88
N PRO A 85 17.60 0.76 2.65
CA PRO A 85 17.91 -0.65 2.51
C PRO A 85 17.58 -1.49 3.75
N ILE A 86 17.63 -0.90 4.96
CA ILE A 86 17.35 -1.60 6.21
C ILE A 86 15.85 -1.81 6.37
N ILE A 87 15.05 -0.79 6.04
CA ILE A 87 13.58 -0.90 6.01
C ILE A 87 13.16 -2.05 5.10
N PHE A 88 13.63 -2.05 3.85
CA PHE A 88 13.24 -3.10 2.89
C PHE A 88 13.74 -4.48 3.30
N ARG A 89 14.98 -4.61 3.78
CA ARG A 89 15.51 -5.90 4.30
C ARG A 89 14.68 -6.41 5.48
N THR A 90 14.20 -5.52 6.34
CA THR A 90 13.36 -5.87 7.48
C THR A 90 11.99 -6.37 6.99
N LEU A 91 11.40 -5.69 6.01
CA LEU A 91 10.14 -6.07 5.38
C LEU A 91 10.24 -7.41 4.63
N GLU A 92 11.31 -7.62 3.85
CA GLU A 92 11.60 -8.91 3.19
C GLU A 92 11.75 -10.05 4.20
N GLY A 93 12.30 -9.74 5.38
CA GLY A 93 12.47 -10.69 6.47
C GLY A 93 11.16 -11.20 7.07
N ASN A 94 10.02 -10.53 6.82
CA ASN A 94 8.71 -10.96 7.33
C ASN A 94 8.10 -12.07 6.48
N ASP A 95 8.27 -12.03 5.16
CA ASP A 95 7.76 -13.03 4.22
C ASP A 95 8.68 -14.25 4.05
N SER A 96 9.71 -14.41 4.89
CA SER A 96 10.60 -15.56 4.82
C SER A 96 9.81 -16.86 4.99
N PRO A 97 9.79 -17.77 3.99
CA PRO A 97 9.05 -19.03 4.07
C PRO A 97 9.44 -19.86 5.29
N MET A 98 10.72 -19.79 5.69
CA MET A 98 11.21 -20.47 6.89
C MET A 98 10.68 -19.85 8.19
N ARG A 99 10.59 -18.51 8.28
CA ARG A 99 10.04 -17.83 9.46
C ARG A 99 8.54 -18.01 9.56
N ASN A 100 7.83 -17.95 8.44
CA ASN A 100 6.40 -18.26 8.35
C ASN A 100 6.12 -19.70 8.77
N LYS A 101 6.91 -20.66 8.25
CA LYS A 101 6.77 -22.06 8.66
C LYS A 101 7.10 -22.26 10.13
N TYR A 102 8.14 -21.61 10.64
CA TYR A 102 8.50 -21.66 12.07
C TYR A 102 7.39 -21.11 12.98
N ARG A 103 6.76 -19.98 12.61
CA ARG A 103 5.59 -19.43 13.30
C ARG A 103 4.40 -20.39 13.29
N GLU A 104 4.09 -20.96 12.13
CA GLU A 104 3.00 -21.92 11.94
C GLU A 104 3.18 -23.14 12.86
N VAL A 105 4.36 -23.77 12.80
CA VAL A 105 4.63 -24.99 13.58
C VAL A 105 4.91 -24.72 15.05
N TRP A 106 5.20 -23.47 15.45
CA TRP A 106 5.49 -23.12 16.84
C TRP A 106 4.35 -23.52 17.79
N SER A 107 3.10 -23.26 17.38
CA SER A 107 1.92 -23.66 18.15
C SER A 107 1.91 -25.17 18.42
N THR A 108 2.33 -25.96 17.43
CA THR A 108 2.36 -27.44 17.45
C THR A 108 3.62 -28.05 18.06
N LEU A 109 4.66 -27.26 18.41
CA LEU A 109 5.90 -27.79 18.97
C LEU A 109 5.70 -28.36 20.39
N PRO A 110 6.33 -29.51 20.72
CA PRO A 110 6.42 -30.04 22.09
C PRO A 110 7.02 -29.04 23.08
N ALA A 111 6.59 -29.11 24.34
CA ALA A 111 6.99 -28.18 25.40
C ALA A 111 8.51 -28.10 25.61
N PHE A 112 9.23 -29.23 25.50
CA PHE A 112 10.68 -29.26 25.67
C PHE A 112 11.42 -28.49 24.56
N LEU A 113 10.88 -28.44 23.34
CA LEU A 113 11.45 -27.62 22.26
C LEU A 113 11.14 -26.14 22.48
N LYS A 114 9.96 -25.80 23.01
CA LYS A 114 9.61 -24.42 23.37
C LYS A 114 10.45 -23.84 24.51
N MET A 115 11.02 -24.69 25.38
CA MET A 115 11.96 -24.27 26.44
C MET A 115 13.36 -23.92 25.92
N VAL A 116 13.77 -24.49 24.78
CA VAL A 116 15.14 -24.34 24.25
C VAL A 116 15.16 -23.40 23.05
N LEU A 117 14.13 -23.45 22.21
CA LEU A 117 14.04 -22.63 21.02
C LEU A 117 13.47 -21.24 21.36
N PRO A 118 13.98 -20.18 20.72
CA PRO A 118 13.45 -18.83 20.93
C PRO A 118 12.02 -18.75 20.39
N GLN A 119 11.12 -18.10 21.13
CA GLN A 119 9.78 -17.81 20.63
C GLN A 119 9.88 -17.11 19.25
N PRO A 120 9.10 -17.54 18.26
CA PRO A 120 9.11 -16.90 16.96
C PRO A 120 8.67 -15.46 17.15
N LYS A 121 9.51 -14.53 16.68
CA LYS A 121 9.15 -13.12 16.68
C LYS A 121 7.88 -12.94 15.82
N PRO A 122 6.89 -12.16 16.27
CA PRO A 122 5.73 -11.81 15.45
C PRO A 122 6.18 -11.10 14.15
N GLU A 123 5.25 -10.83 13.23
CA GLU A 123 5.53 -9.92 12.12
C GLU A 123 5.79 -8.53 12.71
N ASN A 124 7.06 -8.22 12.96
CA ASN A 124 7.46 -7.04 13.71
C ASN A 124 7.42 -5.75 12.88
N PHE A 125 7.14 -5.83 11.57
CA PHE A 125 7.27 -4.68 10.66
C PHE A 125 6.30 -4.73 9.48
N SER A 126 5.13 -4.18 9.66
CA SER A 126 4.08 -4.08 8.65
C SER A 126 4.47 -3.20 7.45
N VAL A 127 3.77 -3.40 6.33
CA VAL A 127 3.91 -2.51 5.16
C VAL A 127 3.60 -1.06 5.54
N ASP A 128 2.59 -0.80 6.36
CA ASP A 128 2.24 0.55 6.83
C ASP A 128 3.38 1.20 7.62
N GLU A 129 4.09 0.44 8.45
CA GLU A 129 5.25 0.95 9.21
C GLU A 129 6.44 1.23 8.28
N ALA A 130 6.65 0.35 7.29
CA ALA A 130 7.64 0.60 6.25
C ALA A 130 7.33 1.87 5.47
N ILE A 131 6.08 2.06 5.05
CA ILE A 131 5.59 3.24 4.36
C ILE A 131 5.78 4.49 5.23
N GLY A 132 5.34 4.46 6.50
CA GLY A 132 5.48 5.59 7.42
C GLY A 132 6.93 6.01 7.66
N ALA A 133 7.84 5.04 7.80
CA ALA A 133 9.28 5.30 7.93
C ALA A 133 9.89 5.82 6.62
N LEU A 134 9.53 5.24 5.47
CA LEU A 134 10.01 5.68 4.16
C LEU A 134 9.51 7.07 3.79
N PHE A 135 8.29 7.44 4.23
CA PHE A 135 7.74 8.77 4.03
C PHE A 135 8.60 9.88 4.65
N GLN A 136 9.36 9.59 5.71
CA GLN A 136 10.30 10.55 6.29
C GLN A 136 11.43 10.94 5.33
N PHE A 137 11.63 10.16 4.25
CA PHE A 137 12.70 10.36 3.28
C PHE A 137 12.19 10.73 1.87
N ALA A 138 10.89 10.91 1.67
CA ALA A 138 10.31 11.11 0.33
C ALA A 138 10.89 12.33 -0.42
N ASP A 139 11.18 13.41 0.31
CA ASP A 139 11.80 14.64 -0.22
C ASP A 139 13.30 14.52 -0.49
N ALA A 140 13.98 13.53 0.10
CA ALA A 140 15.44 13.35 -0.02
C ALA A 140 15.88 12.72 -1.36
N ASN A 141 14.98 12.68 -2.35
CA ASN A 141 15.21 12.12 -3.69
C ASN A 141 15.69 10.65 -3.72
N PRO A 142 15.08 9.70 -2.97
CA PRO A 142 15.48 8.29 -2.98
C PRO A 142 15.02 7.52 -4.24
N VAL A 143 14.74 8.23 -5.33
CA VAL A 143 14.03 7.73 -6.53
C VAL A 143 14.60 6.43 -7.04
N GLU A 144 15.91 6.38 -7.25
CA GLU A 144 16.55 5.23 -7.87
C GLU A 144 16.51 4.02 -6.93
N GLN A 145 16.68 4.26 -5.63
CA GLN A 145 16.51 3.22 -4.62
C GLN A 145 15.08 2.69 -4.61
N LEU A 146 14.07 3.56 -4.52
CA LEU A 146 12.66 3.14 -4.50
C LEU A 146 12.23 2.49 -5.83
N ARG A 147 12.63 3.05 -6.98
CA ARG A 147 12.36 2.49 -8.31
C ARG A 147 12.96 1.10 -8.47
N SER A 148 14.16 0.85 -7.91
CA SER A 148 14.75 -0.49 -7.93
C SER A 148 13.88 -1.51 -7.19
N GLN A 149 13.23 -1.09 -6.10
CA GLN A 149 12.40 -1.94 -5.26
C GLN A 149 11.03 -2.24 -5.86
N LEU A 150 10.55 -1.43 -6.82
CA LEU A 150 9.36 -1.76 -7.63
C LEU A 150 9.52 -3.04 -8.46
N LYS A 151 10.75 -3.54 -8.62
CA LYS A 151 11.04 -4.83 -9.29
C LYS A 151 11.30 -5.97 -8.30
N SER A 152 11.12 -5.75 -7.00
CA SER A 152 11.36 -6.77 -5.99
C SER A 152 10.47 -7.99 -6.21
N GLY A 153 10.99 -9.19 -5.96
CA GLY A 153 10.19 -10.41 -5.94
C GLY A 153 9.18 -10.42 -4.77
N ASN A 154 9.44 -9.62 -3.73
CA ASN A 154 8.58 -9.50 -2.57
C ASN A 154 7.45 -8.46 -2.83
N PRO A 155 6.16 -8.84 -2.77
CA PRO A 155 5.05 -7.93 -3.02
C PRO A 155 4.91 -6.81 -1.98
N ALA A 156 5.20 -7.08 -0.70
CA ALA A 156 5.18 -6.07 0.36
C ALA A 156 6.22 -4.96 0.12
N VAL A 157 7.40 -5.33 -0.37
CA VAL A 157 8.43 -4.36 -0.80
C VAL A 157 7.97 -3.53 -1.98
N ARG A 158 7.36 -4.15 -2.99
CA ARG A 158 6.83 -3.43 -4.16
C ARG A 158 5.72 -2.45 -3.77
N GLU A 159 4.82 -2.86 -2.88
CA GLU A 159 3.75 -2.01 -2.34
C GLU A 159 4.30 -0.82 -1.58
N ALA A 160 5.18 -1.05 -0.61
CA ALA A 160 5.77 0.04 0.18
C ALA A 160 6.53 1.04 -0.71
N ALA A 161 7.27 0.53 -1.70
CA ALA A 161 7.95 1.38 -2.68
C ALA A 161 6.96 2.16 -3.56
N ALA A 162 5.90 1.52 -4.05
CA ALA A 162 4.87 2.16 -4.87
C ALA A 162 4.14 3.26 -4.09
N SER A 163 3.70 2.96 -2.87
CA SER A 163 2.98 3.90 -2.00
C SER A 163 3.79 5.17 -1.74
N VAL A 164 5.09 5.04 -1.45
CA VAL A 164 5.96 6.20 -1.16
C VAL A 164 6.25 7.00 -2.43
N VAL A 165 6.51 6.33 -3.56
CA VAL A 165 6.81 7.00 -4.84
C VAL A 165 5.59 7.77 -5.35
N LEU A 166 4.40 7.19 -5.21
CA LEU A 166 3.16 7.74 -5.77
C LEU A 166 2.44 8.69 -4.80
N GLY A 167 2.43 8.38 -3.50
CA GLY A 167 1.66 9.14 -2.50
C GLY A 167 2.21 10.53 -2.17
N HIS A 168 3.50 10.79 -2.38
CA HIS A 168 4.10 12.10 -2.06
C HIS A 168 4.20 13.06 -3.26
N ARG A 169 3.92 12.58 -4.49
CA ARG A 169 4.16 13.31 -5.75
C ARG A 169 5.37 14.23 -5.69
N PRO A 170 6.54 13.64 -5.41
CA PRO A 170 7.69 14.43 -5.05
C PRO A 170 8.09 15.33 -6.23
N LYS A 171 8.64 16.52 -5.92
CA LYS A 171 8.99 17.55 -6.93
C LYS A 171 9.90 17.05 -8.07
N TRP A 172 10.61 15.96 -7.83
CA TRP A 172 11.51 15.33 -8.80
C TRP A 172 10.80 14.39 -9.78
N LEU A 173 9.55 13.99 -9.53
CA LEU A 173 8.78 13.11 -10.42
C LEU A 173 7.89 13.97 -11.34
N SER A 174 8.22 13.99 -12.62
CA SER A 174 7.34 14.66 -13.60
C SER A 174 6.02 13.90 -13.74
N THR A 175 4.92 14.60 -14.00
CA THR A 175 3.60 13.98 -14.22
C THR A 175 3.65 12.93 -15.34
N LYS A 176 4.47 13.14 -16.38
CA LYS A 176 4.64 12.20 -17.48
C LYS A 176 5.30 10.89 -17.02
N ASP A 177 6.33 11.01 -16.18
CA ASP A 177 7.04 9.85 -15.63
C ASP A 177 6.20 9.12 -14.59
N GLU A 178 5.45 9.85 -13.76
CA GLU A 178 4.46 9.29 -12.82
C GLU A 178 3.41 8.47 -13.56
N THR A 179 2.81 9.06 -14.61
CA THR A 179 1.78 8.39 -15.41
C THR A 179 2.32 7.12 -16.08
N SER A 180 3.52 7.19 -16.66
CA SER A 180 4.16 6.04 -17.32
C SER A 180 4.49 4.93 -16.31
N LEU A 181 4.94 5.31 -15.12
CA LEU A 181 5.21 4.38 -14.02
C LEU A 181 3.92 3.71 -13.56
N CYS A 182 2.85 4.47 -13.32
CA CYS A 182 1.55 3.94 -12.92
C CYS A 182 1.00 2.96 -13.96
N ILE A 183 1.03 3.30 -15.25
CA ILE A 183 0.58 2.40 -16.32
C ILE A 183 1.31 1.05 -16.27
N SER A 184 2.59 1.02 -15.87
CA SER A 184 3.34 -0.21 -15.68
C SER A 184 2.91 -0.99 -14.43
N LEU A 185 2.67 -0.30 -13.31
CA LEU A 185 2.31 -0.89 -12.02
C LEU A 185 0.86 -1.42 -11.98
N LEU A 186 -0.03 -0.93 -12.83
CA LEU A 186 -1.37 -1.52 -13.03
C LEU A 186 -1.33 -2.98 -13.50
N ARG A 187 -0.18 -3.47 -13.99
CA ARG A 187 0.01 -4.86 -14.41
C ARG A 187 0.69 -5.72 -13.34
N ASP A 188 0.95 -5.17 -12.16
CA ASP A 188 1.56 -5.93 -11.06
C ASP A 188 0.66 -7.10 -10.66
N LEU A 189 1.28 -8.21 -10.27
CA LEU A 189 0.56 -9.38 -9.78
C LEU A 189 -0.15 -9.08 -8.46
N ASP A 190 0.39 -8.14 -7.67
CA ASP A 190 -0.13 -7.78 -6.37
C ASP A 190 -1.25 -6.71 -6.45
N PRO A 191 -2.45 -7.00 -5.89
CA PRO A 191 -3.56 -6.06 -5.87
C PRO A 191 -3.27 -4.71 -5.19
N ALA A 192 -2.44 -4.69 -4.14
CA ALA A 192 -2.14 -3.45 -3.42
C ALA A 192 -1.28 -2.51 -4.29
N VAL A 193 -0.30 -3.06 -5.01
CA VAL A 193 0.50 -2.28 -5.98
C VAL A 193 -0.38 -1.69 -7.09
N ARG A 194 -1.34 -2.47 -7.60
CA ARG A 194 -2.31 -1.98 -8.59
C ARG A 194 -3.23 -0.92 -8.01
N TRP A 195 -3.67 -1.08 -6.76
CA TRP A 195 -4.50 -0.11 -6.04
C TRP A 195 -3.77 1.23 -5.92
N GLU A 196 -2.52 1.23 -5.44
CA GLU A 196 -1.69 2.45 -5.33
C GLU A 196 -1.57 3.15 -6.68
N SER A 197 -1.29 2.38 -7.72
CA SER A 197 -1.18 2.90 -9.06
C SER A 197 -2.50 3.48 -9.59
N ALA A 198 -3.64 2.86 -9.32
CA ALA A 198 -4.92 3.35 -9.77
C ALA A 198 -5.31 4.64 -9.04
N MET A 199 -5.08 4.69 -7.72
CA MET A 199 -5.33 5.89 -6.91
C MET A 199 -4.51 7.09 -7.39
N ALA A 200 -3.21 6.90 -7.63
CA ALA A 200 -2.35 7.95 -8.15
C ALA A 200 -2.82 8.48 -9.52
N LEU A 201 -3.26 7.60 -10.43
CA LEU A 201 -3.83 8.01 -11.72
C LEU A 201 -5.15 8.77 -11.55
N GLY A 202 -6.00 8.36 -10.61
CA GLY A 202 -7.24 9.06 -10.29
C GLY A 202 -7.01 10.48 -9.79
N GLU A 203 -6.01 10.66 -8.92
CA GLU A 203 -5.61 11.98 -8.43
C GLU A 203 -4.98 12.88 -9.50
N LEU A 204 -4.44 12.32 -10.59
CA LEU A 204 -4.01 13.10 -11.75
C LEU A 204 -5.22 13.58 -12.58
N GLY A 205 -6.37 12.93 -12.41
CA GLY A 205 -7.62 13.28 -13.07
C GLY A 205 -7.46 13.28 -14.61
N PRO A 206 -7.97 14.30 -15.32
CA PRO A 206 -7.93 14.35 -16.78
C PRO A 206 -6.53 14.21 -17.40
N ALA A 207 -5.46 14.57 -16.67
CA ALA A 207 -4.08 14.45 -17.15
C ALA A 207 -3.66 12.99 -17.39
N ALA A 208 -4.31 12.01 -16.75
CA ALA A 208 -4.04 10.58 -16.89
C ALA A 208 -4.87 9.90 -18.00
N SER A 209 -5.44 10.64 -18.95
CA SER A 209 -6.28 10.10 -20.02
C SER A 209 -5.62 8.99 -20.86
N ASN A 210 -4.30 9.01 -21.03
CA ASN A 210 -3.55 7.95 -21.72
C ASN A 210 -3.47 6.63 -20.92
N ALA A 211 -3.82 6.62 -19.63
CA ALA A 211 -3.85 5.43 -18.79
C ALA A 211 -5.18 4.65 -18.88
N VAL A 212 -6.20 5.20 -19.55
CA VAL A 212 -7.54 4.60 -19.67
C VAL A 212 -7.49 3.13 -20.14
N PRO A 213 -6.73 2.74 -21.18
CA PRO A 213 -6.65 1.33 -21.60
C PRO A 213 -6.07 0.41 -20.52
N ALA A 214 -5.09 0.87 -19.75
CA ALA A 214 -4.48 0.09 -18.68
C ALA A 214 -5.42 -0.05 -17.48
N LEU A 215 -6.17 1.00 -17.14
CA LEU A 215 -7.21 0.95 -16.11
C LEU A 215 -8.35 0.01 -16.50
N ILE A 216 -8.78 0.00 -17.77
CA ILE A 216 -9.77 -0.97 -18.28
C ILE A 216 -9.27 -2.41 -18.11
N ALA A 217 -7.99 -2.68 -18.36
CA ALA A 217 -7.42 -4.01 -18.12
C ALA A 217 -7.40 -4.36 -16.62
N SER A 218 -7.10 -3.38 -15.75
CA SER A 218 -7.07 -3.56 -14.30
C SER A 218 -8.45 -3.90 -13.71
N LEU A 219 -9.54 -3.40 -14.31
CA LEU A 219 -10.92 -3.79 -13.93
C LEU A 219 -11.18 -5.31 -14.01
N GLN A 220 -10.43 -6.02 -14.85
CA GLN A 220 -10.57 -7.47 -15.05
C GLN A 220 -9.49 -8.28 -14.30
N ALA A 221 -8.58 -7.62 -13.58
CA ALA A 221 -7.47 -8.27 -12.91
C ALA A 221 -7.93 -9.18 -11.76
N SER A 222 -7.17 -10.24 -11.48
CA SER A 222 -7.41 -11.13 -10.35
C SER A 222 -7.11 -10.42 -9.03
N GLU A 223 -8.03 -10.49 -8.06
CA GLU A 223 -7.80 -9.97 -6.70
C GLU A 223 -7.10 -11.01 -5.79
N ALA A 224 -6.73 -12.18 -6.32
CA ALA A 224 -5.96 -13.17 -5.57
C ALA A 224 -4.52 -12.67 -5.39
N GLY A 225 -4.03 -12.55 -4.16
CA GLY A 225 -2.64 -12.10 -3.96
C GLY A 225 -2.15 -12.01 -2.53
N ARG A 226 -2.91 -11.43 -1.60
CA ARG A 226 -2.53 -11.34 -0.18
C ARG A 226 -3.76 -11.31 0.73
N ASN A 227 -3.51 -11.73 1.98
CA ASN A 227 -4.40 -11.82 3.15
C ASN A 227 -5.90 -11.58 2.94
N LYS A 228 -6.74 -12.53 3.37
CA LYS A 228 -8.22 -12.49 3.35
C LYS A 228 -8.84 -11.29 4.10
N LEU A 229 -8.03 -10.51 4.82
CA LEU A 229 -8.39 -9.32 5.59
C LEU A 229 -7.94 -8.00 4.91
N SER A 230 -7.31 -8.08 3.74
CA SER A 230 -6.86 -6.89 3.01
C SER A 230 -8.05 -6.13 2.43
N THR A 231 -8.13 -4.84 2.76
CA THR A 231 -9.16 -3.87 2.35
C THR A 231 -8.89 -3.28 0.96
N PHE A 232 -7.86 -3.74 0.25
CA PHE A 232 -7.48 -3.18 -1.04
C PHE A 232 -8.32 -3.79 -2.17
N HIS A 233 -9.26 -3.00 -2.71
CA HIS A 233 -10.07 -3.38 -3.86
C HIS A 233 -9.47 -2.77 -5.15
N SER A 234 -8.54 -3.49 -5.79
CA SER A 234 -7.81 -2.94 -6.95
C SER A 234 -8.72 -2.60 -8.13
N ARG A 235 -9.76 -3.41 -8.38
CA ARG A 235 -10.81 -3.13 -9.39
C ARG A 235 -11.61 -1.87 -9.08
N ALA A 236 -11.97 -1.68 -7.82
CA ALA A 236 -12.75 -0.53 -7.39
C ALA A 236 -11.91 0.77 -7.46
N ALA A 237 -10.62 0.70 -7.13
CA ALA A 237 -9.68 1.80 -7.36
C ALA A 237 -9.54 2.13 -8.84
N ALA A 238 -9.48 1.12 -9.73
CA ALA A 238 -9.46 1.34 -11.16
C ALA A 238 -10.75 2.02 -11.66
N ALA A 239 -11.92 1.60 -11.17
CA ALA A 239 -13.19 2.25 -11.48
C ALA A 239 -13.22 3.71 -11.00
N LYS A 240 -12.81 3.96 -9.76
CA LYS A 240 -12.70 5.32 -9.19
C LYS A 240 -11.78 6.20 -10.02
N ALA A 241 -10.61 5.69 -10.41
CA ALA A 241 -9.64 6.42 -11.23
C ALA A 241 -10.21 6.81 -12.60
N LEU A 242 -10.92 5.90 -13.27
CA LEU A 242 -11.63 6.19 -14.52
C LEU A 242 -12.68 7.29 -14.33
N GLY A 243 -13.42 7.26 -13.21
CA GLY A 243 -14.34 8.33 -12.83
C GLY A 243 -13.66 9.68 -12.65
N SER A 244 -12.51 9.72 -11.97
CA SER A 244 -11.73 10.95 -11.75
C SER A 244 -11.07 11.49 -13.03
N ILE A 245 -10.72 10.63 -13.99
CA ILE A 245 -10.32 11.05 -15.34
C ILE A 245 -11.48 11.75 -16.07
N GLY A 246 -12.72 11.33 -15.79
CA GLY A 246 -13.94 11.98 -16.27
C GLY A 246 -14.23 11.66 -17.74
N PRO A 247 -14.76 12.61 -18.54
CA PRO A 247 -15.22 12.34 -19.91
C PRO A 247 -14.19 11.72 -20.86
N ALA A 248 -12.88 11.94 -20.63
CA ALA A 248 -11.83 11.31 -21.42
C ALA A 248 -11.78 9.78 -21.28
N ALA A 249 -12.39 9.22 -20.21
CA ALA A 249 -12.53 7.79 -19.99
C ALA A 249 -13.83 7.19 -20.56
N ALA A 250 -14.54 7.88 -21.46
CA ALA A 250 -15.81 7.41 -22.05
C ALA A 250 -15.75 5.99 -22.66
N SER A 251 -14.60 5.58 -23.21
CA SER A 251 -14.40 4.24 -23.76
C SER A 251 -14.45 3.12 -22.71
N SER A 252 -14.36 3.46 -21.41
CA SER A 252 -14.41 2.49 -20.30
C SER A 252 -15.83 2.13 -19.86
N VAL A 253 -16.86 2.90 -20.26
CA VAL A 253 -18.25 2.70 -19.82
C VAL A 253 -18.77 1.27 -20.06
N PRO A 254 -18.52 0.62 -21.22
CA PRO A 254 -18.93 -0.77 -21.41
C PRO A 254 -18.24 -1.75 -20.44
N ALA A 255 -16.94 -1.58 -20.22
CA ALA A 255 -16.17 -2.44 -19.31
C ALA A 255 -16.61 -2.27 -17.85
N LEU A 256 -16.91 -1.04 -17.43
CA LEU A 256 -17.48 -0.71 -16.13
C LEU A 256 -18.87 -1.34 -15.95
N THR A 257 -19.75 -1.16 -16.93
CA THR A 257 -21.14 -1.66 -16.88
C THR A 257 -21.19 -3.19 -16.81
N ASN A 258 -20.27 -3.88 -17.49
CA ASN A 258 -20.17 -5.34 -17.44
C ASN A 258 -19.85 -5.90 -16.04
N LEU A 259 -19.34 -5.07 -15.12
CA LEU A 259 -19.03 -5.45 -13.74
C LEU A 259 -20.15 -5.13 -12.74
N LEU A 260 -21.23 -4.48 -13.18
CA LEU A 260 -22.40 -4.21 -12.33
C LEU A 260 -23.09 -5.46 -11.75
N PRO A 261 -23.08 -6.63 -12.39
CA PRO A 261 -23.60 -7.87 -11.79
C PRO A 261 -22.74 -8.42 -10.62
N SER A 262 -21.64 -7.76 -10.25
CA SER A 262 -20.78 -8.19 -9.13
C SER A 262 -21.56 -8.27 -7.81
N ALA A 263 -21.25 -9.27 -6.99
CA ALA A 263 -21.76 -9.38 -5.62
C ALA A 263 -21.15 -8.32 -4.67
N ASP A 264 -20.01 -7.74 -5.05
CA ASP A 264 -19.31 -6.72 -4.26
C ASP A 264 -20.00 -5.35 -4.36
N THR A 265 -20.72 -4.98 -3.30
CA THR A 265 -21.44 -3.70 -3.16
C THR A 265 -20.50 -2.50 -3.24
N TYR A 266 -19.28 -2.58 -2.68
CA TYR A 266 -18.30 -1.51 -2.75
C TYR A 266 -17.91 -1.23 -4.21
N LEU A 267 -17.60 -2.30 -4.95
CA LEU A 267 -17.26 -2.21 -6.36
C LEU A 267 -18.41 -1.63 -7.20
N ARG A 268 -19.66 -2.09 -6.98
CA ARG A 268 -20.82 -1.57 -7.73
C ARG A 268 -21.00 -0.07 -7.53
N VAL A 269 -20.82 0.43 -6.31
CA VAL A 269 -20.90 1.88 -6.02
C VAL A 269 -19.78 2.66 -6.71
N GLN A 270 -18.54 2.18 -6.67
CA GLN A 270 -17.44 2.86 -7.37
C GLN A 270 -17.66 2.89 -8.90
N ILE A 271 -18.23 1.82 -9.47
CA ILE A 271 -18.63 1.79 -10.88
C ILE A 271 -19.74 2.80 -11.17
N ALA A 272 -20.79 2.85 -10.34
CA ALA A 272 -21.89 3.78 -10.51
C ALA A 272 -21.42 5.25 -10.45
N SER A 273 -20.59 5.59 -9.47
CA SER A 273 -19.95 6.90 -9.36
C SER A 273 -19.06 7.22 -10.57
N ALA A 274 -18.27 6.25 -11.05
CA ALA A 274 -17.44 6.45 -12.23
C ALA A 274 -18.27 6.71 -13.49
N VAL A 275 -19.34 5.93 -13.72
CA VAL A 275 -20.24 6.12 -14.87
C VAL A 275 -20.88 7.50 -14.85
N TRP A 276 -21.32 7.98 -13.67
CA TRP A 276 -21.81 9.35 -13.51
C TRP A 276 -20.75 10.40 -13.88
N ASN A 277 -19.52 10.28 -13.37
CA ASN A 277 -18.46 11.26 -13.62
C ASN A 277 -17.97 11.26 -15.08
N ILE A 278 -18.07 10.13 -15.78
CA ILE A 278 -17.64 9.99 -17.16
C ILE A 278 -18.71 10.51 -18.14
N SER A 279 -19.97 10.20 -17.90
CA SER A 279 -21.05 10.34 -18.90
C SER A 279 -22.30 11.04 -18.40
N SER A 280 -22.40 11.34 -17.10
CA SER A 280 -23.61 11.83 -16.44
C SER A 280 -24.85 10.93 -16.65
N GLU A 281 -24.62 9.63 -16.85
CA GLU A 281 -25.67 8.65 -17.12
C GLU A 281 -26.44 8.28 -15.84
N LYS A 282 -27.53 9.03 -15.60
CA LYS A 282 -28.40 8.87 -14.42
C LYS A 282 -29.02 7.48 -14.33
N SER A 283 -29.41 6.87 -15.46
CA SER A 283 -30.18 5.63 -15.46
C SER A 283 -29.41 4.44 -14.89
N ILE A 284 -28.09 4.46 -15.02
CA ILE A 284 -27.19 3.46 -14.43
C ILE A 284 -26.80 3.86 -13.01
N ALA A 285 -26.34 5.09 -12.80
CA ALA A 285 -25.73 5.46 -11.53
C ALA A 285 -26.75 5.55 -10.37
N LEU A 286 -27.88 6.23 -10.58
CA LEU A 286 -28.81 6.57 -9.50
C LEU A 286 -29.41 5.35 -8.79
N PRO A 287 -29.92 4.30 -9.50
CA PRO A 287 -30.52 3.15 -8.82
C PRO A 287 -29.54 2.42 -7.91
N ILE A 288 -28.29 2.24 -8.35
CA ILE A 288 -27.24 1.56 -7.59
C ILE A 288 -26.86 2.37 -6.36
N LEU A 289 -26.63 3.68 -6.52
CA LEU A 289 -26.27 4.55 -5.40
C LEU A 289 -27.37 4.57 -4.32
N ILE A 290 -28.64 4.47 -4.70
CA ILE A 290 -29.75 4.38 -3.75
C ILE A 290 -29.82 3.00 -3.06
N SER A 291 -29.67 1.91 -3.81
CA SER A 291 -29.81 0.55 -3.25
C SER A 291 -28.64 0.13 -2.37
N ASP A 292 -27.42 0.53 -2.76
CA ASP A 292 -26.20 -0.03 -2.21
C ASP A 292 -25.60 0.82 -1.08
N CYS A 293 -25.84 2.14 -1.08
CA CYS A 293 -25.32 3.06 -0.07
C CYS A 293 -25.62 2.64 1.39
N PRO A 294 -26.84 2.22 1.77
CA PRO A 294 -27.14 1.91 3.18
C PRO A 294 -26.30 0.77 3.77
N GLY A 295 -25.88 -0.19 2.95
CA GLY A 295 -25.14 -1.39 3.37
C GLY A 295 -23.63 -1.22 3.49
N LEU A 296 -23.11 0.00 3.30
CA LEU A 296 -21.68 0.29 3.26
C LEU A 296 -21.14 0.84 4.59
N ASP A 297 -19.83 0.76 4.77
CA ASP A 297 -19.11 1.46 5.83
C ASP A 297 -19.02 2.97 5.54
N SER A 298 -18.78 3.78 6.57
CA SER A 298 -18.82 5.25 6.47
C SER A 298 -17.88 5.85 5.40
N PRO A 299 -16.61 5.38 5.26
CA PRO A 299 -15.73 5.81 4.17
C PRO A 299 -16.31 5.59 2.78
N THR A 300 -16.98 4.45 2.56
CA THR A 300 -17.58 4.16 1.26
C THR A 300 -18.87 4.93 1.05
N LYS A 301 -19.72 5.05 2.09
CA LYS A 301 -20.93 5.87 2.05
C LYS A 301 -20.63 7.30 1.58
N TRP A 302 -19.51 7.86 2.03
CA TRP A 302 -19.07 9.20 1.64
C TRP A 302 -19.01 9.36 0.12
N SER A 303 -18.44 8.37 -0.58
CA SER A 303 -18.32 8.39 -2.04
C SER A 303 -19.70 8.37 -2.71
N ALA A 304 -20.59 7.46 -2.26
CA ALA A 304 -21.92 7.33 -2.85
C ALA A 304 -22.76 8.60 -2.65
N ILE A 305 -22.76 9.14 -1.43
CA ILE A 305 -23.52 10.33 -1.05
C ILE A 305 -22.96 11.58 -1.76
N SER A 306 -21.65 11.70 -1.87
CA SER A 306 -21.03 12.83 -2.59
C SER A 306 -21.44 12.82 -4.06
N THR A 307 -21.41 11.66 -4.73
CA THR A 307 -21.91 11.53 -6.10
C THR A 307 -23.39 11.91 -6.21
N LEU A 308 -24.25 11.46 -5.28
CA LEU A 308 -25.66 11.87 -5.26
C LEU A 308 -25.83 13.39 -5.11
N GLY A 309 -24.98 14.04 -4.32
CA GLY A 309 -24.94 15.50 -4.21
C GLY A 309 -24.53 16.18 -5.52
N GLU A 310 -23.49 15.68 -6.19
CA GLU A 310 -23.03 16.17 -7.49
C GLU A 310 -24.08 16.02 -8.60
N MET A 311 -24.94 15.01 -8.52
CA MET A 311 -26.10 14.87 -9.40
C MET A 311 -27.14 15.99 -9.21
N GLY A 312 -27.16 16.65 -8.06
CA GLY A 312 -28.08 17.72 -7.72
C GLY A 312 -29.55 17.30 -7.90
N PRO A 313 -30.41 18.14 -8.48
CA PRO A 313 -31.84 17.83 -8.65
C PRO A 313 -32.14 16.54 -9.41
N ARG A 314 -31.18 15.98 -10.17
CA ARG A 314 -31.35 14.70 -10.86
C ARG A 314 -31.46 13.52 -9.89
N ALA A 315 -30.94 13.66 -8.67
CA ALA A 315 -30.96 12.65 -7.61
C ALA A 315 -32.13 12.82 -6.61
N LYS A 316 -33.19 13.55 -6.94
CA LYS A 316 -34.38 13.70 -6.05
C LYS A 316 -34.95 12.38 -5.51
N ALA A 317 -34.86 11.30 -6.27
CA ALA A 317 -35.29 9.97 -5.83
C ALA A 317 -34.50 9.42 -4.63
N ALA A 318 -33.29 9.94 -4.37
CA ALA A 318 -32.44 9.55 -3.25
C ALA A 318 -32.80 10.24 -1.93
N ILE A 319 -33.67 11.27 -1.93
CA ILE A 319 -34.02 12.03 -0.72
C ILE A 319 -34.49 11.11 0.43
N PRO A 320 -35.42 10.15 0.23
CA PRO A 320 -35.85 9.29 1.33
C PRO A 320 -34.71 8.47 1.94
N MET A 321 -33.81 7.96 1.10
CA MET A 321 -32.63 7.21 1.54
C MET A 321 -31.68 8.12 2.33
N LEU A 322 -31.38 9.33 1.83
CA LEU A 322 -30.51 10.29 2.51
C LEU A 322 -31.07 10.76 3.87
N LEU A 323 -32.39 10.93 3.99
CA LEU A 323 -33.04 11.27 5.28
C LEU A 323 -32.96 10.11 6.28
N ASN A 324 -33.08 8.87 5.80
CA ASN A 324 -32.87 7.69 6.63
C ASN A 324 -31.41 7.60 7.10
N GLU A 325 -30.44 7.79 6.21
CA GLU A 325 -29.01 7.81 6.57
C GLU A 325 -28.67 8.95 7.53
N LEU A 326 -29.24 10.15 7.35
CA LEU A 326 -29.09 11.26 8.30
C LEU A 326 -29.55 10.88 9.71
N THR A 327 -30.57 10.02 9.80
CA THR A 327 -31.13 9.56 11.07
C THR A 327 -30.29 8.44 11.70
N ASN A 328 -29.79 7.50 10.88
CA ASN A 328 -29.03 6.35 11.35
C ASN A 328 -27.58 6.72 11.72
N SER A 329 -27.03 7.75 11.09
CA SER A 329 -25.64 8.19 11.27
C SER A 329 -25.49 9.44 12.14
N LYS A 330 -26.45 9.73 13.04
CA LYS A 330 -26.46 10.93 13.90
C LYS A 330 -25.19 11.14 14.75
N ASN A 331 -24.49 10.06 15.07
CA ASN A 331 -23.25 10.11 15.87
C ASN A 331 -21.98 9.97 15.01
N ASP A 332 -22.12 9.86 13.70
CA ASP A 332 -21.00 9.72 12.77
C ASP A 332 -20.74 11.05 12.05
N ALA A 333 -19.87 11.86 12.66
CA ALA A 333 -19.49 13.16 12.13
C ALA A 333 -18.87 13.09 10.72
N PHE A 334 -18.25 11.96 10.36
CA PHE A 334 -17.61 11.79 9.06
C PHE A 334 -18.62 11.77 7.92
N ILE A 335 -19.80 11.17 8.14
CA ILE A 335 -20.82 11.01 7.09
C ILE A 335 -21.94 12.05 7.13
N LEU A 336 -22.16 12.72 8.26
CA LEU A 336 -23.19 13.76 8.37
C LEU A 336 -22.96 14.95 7.44
N ALA A 337 -21.72 15.44 7.32
CA ALA A 337 -21.40 16.54 6.42
C ALA A 337 -21.71 16.21 4.94
N PRO A 338 -21.27 15.04 4.41
CA PRO A 338 -21.70 14.58 3.09
C PRO A 338 -23.21 14.51 2.90
N ILE A 339 -23.95 13.92 3.84
CA ILE A 339 -25.42 13.74 3.71
C ILE A 339 -26.11 15.11 3.66
N THR A 340 -25.72 16.02 4.54
CA THR A 340 -26.30 17.37 4.60
C THR A 340 -25.99 18.17 3.35
N ASN A 341 -24.76 18.11 2.84
CA ASN A 341 -24.37 18.76 1.59
C ASN A 341 -25.12 18.18 0.38
N ALA A 342 -25.28 16.86 0.31
CA ALA A 342 -26.04 16.20 -0.75
C ALA A 342 -27.53 16.62 -0.71
N LEU A 343 -28.17 16.62 0.47
CA LEU A 343 -29.55 17.08 0.62
C LEU A 343 -29.72 18.53 0.13
N LYS A 344 -28.81 19.44 0.49
CA LYS A 344 -28.83 20.83 0.02
C LYS A 344 -28.68 20.95 -1.49
N ALA A 345 -27.77 20.17 -2.09
CA ALA A 345 -27.53 20.19 -3.53
C ALA A 345 -28.70 19.61 -4.34
N ILE A 346 -29.39 18.60 -3.80
CA ILE A 346 -30.51 17.91 -4.46
C ILE A 346 -31.81 18.70 -4.33
N ASP A 347 -32.13 19.12 -3.10
CA ASP A 347 -33.38 19.81 -2.76
C ASP A 347 -33.22 20.62 -1.46
N PRO A 348 -32.92 21.94 -1.58
CA PRO A 348 -32.77 22.82 -0.41
C PRO A 348 -33.99 22.86 0.51
N GLU A 349 -35.21 22.68 -0.02
CA GLU A 349 -36.42 22.67 0.81
C GLU A 349 -36.51 21.40 1.65
N ALA A 350 -36.18 20.25 1.06
CA ALA A 350 -36.10 18.99 1.79
C ALA A 350 -35.03 19.05 2.89
N ALA A 351 -33.87 19.64 2.59
CA ALA A 351 -32.81 19.87 3.57
C ALA A 351 -33.30 20.74 4.74
N ALA A 352 -33.95 21.88 4.45
CA ALA A 352 -34.49 22.78 5.48
C ALA A 352 -35.54 22.08 6.36
N LYS A 353 -36.44 21.29 5.78
CA LYS A 353 -37.45 20.50 6.52
C LYS A 353 -36.81 19.45 7.43
N ALA A 354 -35.64 18.93 7.06
CA ALA A 354 -34.88 17.98 7.86
C ALA A 354 -34.01 18.63 8.95
N GLY A 355 -34.08 19.96 9.11
CA GLY A 355 -33.27 20.71 10.09
C GLY A 355 -31.81 20.92 9.66
N VAL A 356 -31.51 20.66 8.38
CA VAL A 356 -30.18 20.91 7.79
C VAL A 356 -30.10 22.38 7.41
N LYS A 357 -29.37 23.17 8.21
CA LYS A 357 -29.13 24.60 7.99
C LYS A 357 -28.01 24.84 7.01
#